data_AF-X0Y7W7-F1
#
_entry.id   AF-X0Y7W7-F1
#
_cell.length_a   1.000
_cell.length_b   1.000
_cell.length_c   1.000
_cell.angle_alpha   90.00
_cell.angle_beta   90.00
_cell.angle_gamma   90.00
#
_symmetry.space_group_name_H-M   'P 1'
#
loop_
_entity.id
_entity.type
_entity.pdbx_description
1 polymer ?
#
loop_
_entity_poly.entity_id
_entity_poly.type
_entity_poly.pdbx_seq_one_letter_code
_entity_poly.pdbx_strand_id
1 'polypeptide(L)'
;IEARRYGLATCECYLGQKYILCKHMAAVAVYAVMGGKKLSKDEKEFVVHEKYSNRKGELSKEELLETKKAITSAMRYIKPYRGPSRIWFAYQNSLNEGCVRLSNLVSNLPISIQTAELLVNVLLRLDKKLIGGVDDSNGTVGGFIHEVVGMLQEFAKLDPQCIKAFKKLCGRETCFYWEEPLIKIFDEG
;
A
#
# COMPACT_ATOMS: atom_id res chain seq x y z
N ILE A 1 -2.19 33.34 6.55
CA ILE A 1 -2.72 31.96 6.37
C ILE A 1 -2.36 31.19 7.63
N GLU A 2 -3.32 30.91 8.51
CA GLU A 2 -3.09 30.00 9.63
C GLU A 2 -3.04 28.56 9.12
N ALA A 3 -2.06 27.77 9.57
CA ALA A 3 -1.86 26.39 9.15
C ALA A 3 -3.11 25.49 9.28
N ARG A 4 -4.04 25.84 10.18
CA ARG A 4 -5.28 25.09 10.43
C ARG A 4 -6.50 25.60 9.66
N ARG A 5 -6.37 26.68 8.87
CA ARG A 5 -7.47 27.33 8.15
C ARG A 5 -7.10 27.69 6.71
N TYR A 6 -6.44 26.76 6.00
CA TYR A 6 -6.01 26.99 4.60
C TYR A 6 -7.16 27.16 3.60
N GLY A 7 -8.37 26.72 3.95
CA GLY A 7 -9.59 26.97 3.17
C GLY A 7 -10.08 28.42 3.18
N LEU A 8 -9.54 29.28 4.06
CA LEU A 8 -9.88 30.71 4.13
C LEU A 8 -9.02 31.59 3.22
N ALA A 9 -8.10 30.99 2.46
CA ALA A 9 -7.16 31.73 1.65
C ALA A 9 -7.52 31.61 0.17
N THR A 10 -7.44 32.74 -0.52
CA THR A 10 -7.87 32.89 -1.91
C THR A 10 -6.67 32.92 -2.85
N CYS A 11 -6.89 32.51 -4.09
CA CYS A 11 -5.88 32.56 -5.14
C CYS A 11 -6.50 33.19 -6.39
N GLU A 12 -5.76 34.05 -7.07
CA GLU A 12 -6.24 34.70 -8.30
C GLU A 12 -5.98 33.88 -9.57
N CYS A 13 -5.48 32.65 -9.45
CA CYS A 13 -5.41 31.76 -10.61
C CYS A 13 -6.81 31.36 -11.09
N TYR A 14 -6.92 30.86 -12.32
CA TYR A 14 -8.19 30.42 -12.92
C TYR A 14 -9.09 29.58 -11.98
N LEU A 15 -8.50 28.63 -11.24
CA LEU A 15 -9.25 27.79 -10.28
C LEU A 15 -9.69 28.58 -9.04
N GLY A 16 -8.83 29.44 -8.50
CA GLY A 16 -9.12 30.20 -7.30
C GLY A 16 -10.11 31.36 -7.55
N GLN A 17 -10.11 31.95 -8.75
CA GLN A 17 -11.17 32.87 -9.20
C GLN A 17 -12.55 32.19 -9.25
N LYS A 18 -12.57 30.86 -9.41
CA LYS A 18 -13.78 30.03 -9.38
C LYS A 18 -14.08 29.44 -8.00
N TYR A 19 -13.38 29.90 -6.95
CA TYR A 19 -13.48 29.38 -5.58
C TYR A 19 -13.17 27.87 -5.45
N ILE A 20 -12.39 27.32 -6.40
CA ILE A 20 -11.94 25.93 -6.39
C ILE A 20 -10.56 25.87 -5.75
N LEU A 21 -10.34 24.89 -4.86
CA LEU A 21 -9.02 24.63 -4.27
C LEU A 21 -8.00 24.37 -5.39
N CYS A 22 -6.99 25.23 -5.50
CA CYS A 22 -5.95 25.12 -6.49
C CYS A 22 -4.65 24.58 -5.87
N LYS A 23 -3.77 24.02 -6.72
CA LYS A 23 -2.45 23.53 -6.30
C LYS A 23 -1.60 24.59 -5.59
N HIS A 24 -1.78 25.88 -5.91
CA HIS A 24 -1.07 26.97 -5.23
C HIS A 24 -1.50 27.09 -3.77
N MET A 25 -2.81 27.01 -3.52
CA MET A 25 -3.33 27.05 -2.15
C MET A 25 -2.92 25.83 -1.35
N ALA A 26 -2.93 24.65 -1.96
CA ALA A 26 -2.39 23.44 -1.34
C ALA A 26 -0.89 23.58 -1.00
N ALA A 27 -0.08 24.08 -1.94
CA ALA A 27 1.35 24.30 -1.72
C ALA A 27 1.63 25.29 -0.58
N VAL A 28 0.88 26.39 -0.52
CA VAL A 28 1.01 27.38 0.55
C VAL A 28 0.59 26.82 1.91
N ALA A 29 -0.46 26.00 1.95
CA ALA A 29 -0.90 25.32 3.17
C ALA A 29 0.17 24.37 3.71
N VAL A 30 0.74 23.54 2.83
CA VAL A 30 1.85 22.64 3.16
C VAL A 30 3.03 23.44 3.67
N TYR A 31 3.43 24.51 2.96
CA TYR A 31 4.55 25.36 3.38
C TYR A 31 4.33 26.04 4.74
N ALA A 32 3.10 26.47 5.01
CA ALA A 32 2.74 27.06 6.31
C ALA A 32 2.80 26.03 7.45
N VAL A 33 2.31 24.81 7.23
CA VAL A 33 2.42 23.69 8.19
C VAL A 33 3.89 23.35 8.48
N MET A 34 4.73 23.40 7.44
CA MET A 34 6.16 23.14 7.54
C MET A 34 6.98 24.29 8.17
N GLY A 35 6.34 25.39 8.56
CA GLY A 35 7.02 26.55 9.14
C GLY A 35 8.00 27.21 8.16
N GLY A 36 7.70 27.17 6.86
CA GLY A 36 8.53 27.76 5.82
C GLY A 36 9.79 26.96 5.46
N LYS A 37 9.92 25.72 5.95
CA LYS A 37 11.00 24.83 5.53
C LYS A 37 10.73 24.27 4.14
N LYS A 38 11.76 24.19 3.30
CA LYS A 38 11.67 23.45 2.03
C LYS A 38 11.49 21.97 2.33
N LEU A 39 10.62 21.30 1.59
CA LEU A 39 10.58 19.84 1.55
C LEU A 39 11.98 19.31 1.25
N SER A 40 12.44 18.38 2.08
CA SER A 40 13.69 17.64 1.84
C SER A 40 13.58 16.88 0.52
N LYS A 41 14.70 16.40 -0.02
CA LYS A 41 14.66 15.53 -1.21
C LYS A 41 13.81 14.29 -0.94
N ASP A 42 13.96 13.71 0.24
CA ASP A 42 13.23 12.51 0.68
C ASP A 42 11.72 12.76 0.83
N GLU A 43 11.29 13.98 1.19
CA GLU A 43 9.86 14.35 1.28
C GLU A 43 9.24 14.67 -0.09
N LYS A 44 10.06 14.90 -1.13
CA LYS A 44 9.62 15.18 -2.51
C LYS A 44 9.56 13.93 -3.37
N GLU A 45 10.33 12.91 -3.02
CA GLU A 45 10.26 11.63 -3.69
C GLU A 45 8.93 10.96 -3.31
N PHE A 46 8.25 10.38 -4.30
CA PHE A 46 7.28 9.32 -4.03
C PHE A 46 8.09 8.14 -3.50
N VAL A 47 8.35 8.16 -2.20
CA VAL A 47 9.13 7.15 -1.53
C VAL A 47 8.27 5.90 -1.40
N VAL A 48 8.25 5.09 -2.46
CA VAL A 48 8.01 3.66 -2.35
C VAL A 48 9.30 3.08 -1.76
N HIS A 49 9.47 3.24 -0.45
CA HIS A 49 10.51 2.49 0.24
C HIS A 49 10.00 1.05 0.37
N GLU A 50 10.50 0.18 -0.50
CA GLU A 50 10.44 -1.27 -0.35
C GLU A 50 11.23 -1.66 0.91
N LYS A 51 10.67 -1.38 2.10
CA LYS A 51 11.23 -1.82 3.37
C LYS A 51 10.88 -3.28 3.53
N TYR A 52 11.83 -4.15 3.29
CA TYR A 52 11.80 -5.54 3.71
C TYR A 52 13.00 -5.84 4.62
N SER A 53 12.89 -6.91 5.40
CA SER A 53 14.00 -7.30 6.25
C SER A 53 15.08 -7.97 5.40
N ASN A 54 16.34 -7.55 5.54
CA ASN A 54 17.48 -8.21 4.88
C ASN A 54 17.83 -9.57 5.51
N ARG A 55 16.95 -10.12 6.35
CA ARG A 55 17.16 -11.39 7.03
C ARG A 55 16.73 -12.50 6.08
N LYS A 56 17.60 -13.49 5.86
CA LYS A 56 17.22 -14.73 5.16
C LYS A 56 16.80 -15.79 6.17
N GLY A 57 15.82 -16.62 5.80
CA GLY A 57 15.38 -17.75 6.61
C GLY A 57 13.87 -17.88 6.72
N GLU A 58 13.45 -18.94 7.38
CA GLU A 58 12.04 -19.20 7.68
C GLU A 58 11.67 -18.69 9.06
N LEU A 59 10.38 -18.42 9.25
CA LEU A 59 9.84 -18.22 10.58
C LEU A 59 9.69 -19.59 11.26
N SER A 60 9.85 -19.62 12.59
CA SER A 60 9.39 -20.77 13.36
C SER A 60 7.89 -21.01 13.17
N LYS A 61 7.41 -22.20 13.53
CA LYS A 61 5.98 -22.54 13.38
C LYS A 61 5.10 -21.59 14.20
N GLU A 62 5.56 -21.24 15.38
CA GLU A 62 4.91 -20.32 16.31
C GLU A 62 4.86 -18.90 15.72
N GLU A 63 6.00 -18.37 15.28
CA GLU A 63 6.08 -17.04 14.64
C GLU A 63 5.24 -16.96 13.37
N LEU A 64 5.25 -18.01 12.54
CA LEU A 64 4.44 -18.07 11.32
C LEU A 64 2.95 -18.05 11.65
N LEU A 65 2.52 -18.78 12.69
CA LEU A 65 1.14 -18.79 13.15
C LEU A 65 0.71 -17.43 13.68
N GLU A 66 1.54 -16.80 14.51
CA GLU A 66 1.30 -15.46 15.06
C GLU A 66 1.23 -14.41 13.95
N THR A 67 2.14 -14.47 12.98
CA THR A 67 2.16 -13.60 11.81
C THR A 67 0.86 -13.75 11.00
N LYS A 68 0.42 -14.98 10.72
CA LYS A 68 -0.85 -15.24 10.01
C LYS A 68 -2.06 -14.70 10.77
N LYS A 69 -2.07 -14.80 12.10
CA LYS A 69 -3.11 -14.23 12.97
C LYS A 69 -3.08 -12.70 12.90
N ALA A 70 -1.90 -12.07 13.01
CA ALA A 70 -1.72 -10.63 12.94
C ALA A 70 -2.17 -10.05 11.59
N ILE A 71 -1.77 -10.69 10.49
CA ILE A 71 -2.23 -10.35 9.13
C ILE A 71 -3.76 -10.43 9.06
N THR A 72 -4.35 -11.52 9.57
CA THR A 72 -5.81 -11.69 9.55
C THR A 72 -6.52 -10.63 10.39
N SER A 73 -5.94 -10.21 11.51
CA SER A 73 -6.45 -9.10 12.31
C SER A 73 -6.40 -7.77 11.54
N ALA A 74 -5.27 -7.44 10.91
CA ALA A 74 -5.11 -6.23 10.09
C ALA A 74 -6.09 -6.21 8.90
N MET A 75 -6.30 -7.36 8.25
CA MET A 75 -7.26 -7.50 7.15
C MET A 75 -8.73 -7.20 7.52
N ARG A 76 -9.10 -7.19 8.81
CA ARG A 76 -10.47 -6.84 9.25
C ARG A 76 -10.79 -5.37 9.03
N TYR A 77 -9.77 -4.51 8.98
CA TYR A 77 -9.91 -3.09 8.72
C TYR A 77 -10.20 -2.78 7.24
N ILE A 78 -9.81 -3.69 6.34
CA ILE A 78 -10.02 -3.59 4.89
C ILE A 78 -11.34 -4.28 4.56
N LYS A 79 -12.44 -3.52 4.50
CA LYS A 79 -13.80 -4.03 4.31
C LYS A 79 -14.52 -3.31 3.17
N PRO A 80 -15.56 -3.91 2.56
CA PRO A 80 -16.35 -3.24 1.54
C PRO A 80 -17.02 -1.96 2.06
N TYR A 81 -17.17 -0.97 1.19
CA TYR A 81 -17.92 0.23 1.51
C TYR A 81 -19.41 0.00 1.27
N ARG A 82 -20.23 0.24 2.28
CA ARG A 82 -21.71 0.08 2.22
C ARG A 82 -22.46 1.23 2.89
N GLY A 83 -21.75 2.30 3.22
CA GLY A 83 -22.27 3.41 4.02
C GLY A 83 -22.68 4.62 3.20
N PRO A 84 -23.33 5.61 3.82
CA PRO A 84 -23.58 6.92 3.21
C PRO A 84 -22.29 7.74 3.11
N SER A 85 -22.20 8.65 2.14
CA SER A 85 -21.00 9.45 1.85
C SER A 85 -20.42 10.18 3.07
N ARG A 86 -21.25 10.57 4.05
CA ARG A 86 -20.78 11.22 5.29
C ARG A 86 -19.77 10.40 6.12
N ILE A 87 -19.76 9.06 5.97
CA ILE A 87 -18.80 8.19 6.68
C ILE A 87 -17.62 7.79 5.79
N TRP A 88 -17.54 8.29 4.56
CA TRP A 88 -16.53 7.89 3.59
C TRP A 88 -15.09 8.14 4.08
N PHE A 89 -14.82 9.30 4.70
CA PHE A 89 -13.49 9.59 5.26
C PHE A 89 -13.10 8.64 6.40
N ALA A 90 -14.04 8.33 7.30
CA ALA A 90 -13.80 7.37 8.38
C ALA A 90 -13.56 5.95 7.83
N TYR A 91 -14.25 5.60 6.75
CA TYR A 91 -14.01 4.37 6.01
C TYR A 91 -12.60 4.32 5.40
N GLN A 92 -12.18 5.38 4.70
CA GLN A 92 -10.84 5.47 4.12
C GLN A 92 -9.74 5.42 5.19
N ASN A 93 -9.95 6.06 6.33
CA ASN A 93 -9.03 5.95 7.49
C ASN A 93 -8.90 4.50 7.97
N SER A 94 -9.99 3.71 7.97
CA SER A 94 -9.95 2.28 8.30
C SER A 94 -9.11 1.49 7.28
N LEU A 95 -9.25 1.76 5.98
CA LEU A 95 -8.43 1.10 4.97
C LEU A 95 -6.94 1.40 5.17
N ASN A 96 -6.62 2.67 5.42
CA ASN A 96 -5.27 3.13 5.71
C ASN A 96 -4.69 2.46 6.95
N GLU A 97 -5.45 2.37 8.05
CA GLU A 97 -5.00 1.67 9.25
C GLU A 97 -4.69 0.18 8.97
N GLY A 98 -5.56 -0.48 8.19
CA GLY A 98 -5.34 -1.86 7.77
C GLY A 98 -4.04 -2.03 6.97
N CYS A 99 -3.81 -1.15 6.00
CA CYS A 99 -2.63 -1.21 5.13
C CYS A 99 -1.35 -0.85 5.88
N VAL A 100 -1.35 0.15 6.77
CA VAL A 100 -0.20 0.49 7.62
C VAL A 100 0.17 -0.68 8.54
N ARG A 101 -0.82 -1.35 9.15
CA ARG A 101 -0.58 -2.54 9.97
C ARG A 101 0.00 -3.69 9.14
N LEU A 102 -0.51 -3.92 7.92
CA LEU A 102 0.03 -4.93 7.02
C LEU A 102 1.46 -4.59 6.59
N SER A 103 1.72 -3.35 6.17
CA SER A 103 3.05 -2.84 5.80
C SER A 103 4.09 -3.12 6.89
N ASN A 104 3.78 -2.74 8.14
CA ASN A 104 4.66 -3.04 9.28
C ASN A 104 4.91 -4.54 9.49
N LEU A 105 3.92 -5.40 9.26
CA LEU A 105 4.08 -6.85 9.40
C LEU A 105 4.97 -7.42 8.29
N VAL A 106 4.70 -7.06 7.03
CA VAL A 106 5.40 -7.62 5.87
C VAL A 106 6.85 -7.14 5.80
N SER A 107 7.11 -5.90 6.19
CA SER A 107 8.47 -5.34 6.21
C SER A 107 9.44 -6.06 7.13
N ASN A 108 8.93 -6.80 8.13
CA ASN A 108 9.76 -7.52 9.09
C ASN A 108 9.97 -9.00 8.73
N LEU A 109 9.32 -9.49 7.67
CA LEU A 109 9.43 -10.90 7.30
C LEU A 109 10.81 -11.23 6.75
N PRO A 110 11.40 -12.38 7.12
CA PRO A 110 12.62 -12.85 6.49
C PRO A 110 12.36 -13.30 5.05
N ILE A 111 13.37 -13.26 4.21
CA ILE A 111 13.32 -13.72 2.83
C ILE A 111 13.44 -15.25 2.82
N SER A 112 12.38 -15.91 2.37
CA SER A 112 12.33 -17.35 2.09
C SER A 112 11.10 -17.67 1.22
N ILE A 113 11.07 -18.89 0.66
CA ILE A 113 9.89 -19.40 -0.03
C ILE A 113 8.64 -19.38 0.86
N GLN A 114 8.77 -19.69 2.16
CA GLN A 114 7.66 -19.72 3.12
C GLN A 114 6.99 -18.34 3.27
N THR A 115 7.78 -17.27 3.35
CA THR A 115 7.26 -15.90 3.46
C THR A 115 6.79 -15.36 2.12
N ALA A 116 7.45 -15.71 1.01
CA ALA A 116 6.96 -15.39 -0.33
C ALA A 116 5.57 -15.98 -0.59
N GLU A 117 5.35 -17.25 -0.25
CA GLU A 117 4.03 -17.90 -0.32
C GLU A 117 3.00 -17.20 0.58
N LEU A 118 3.39 -16.80 1.79
CA LEU A 118 2.53 -16.05 2.69
C LEU A 118 2.08 -14.73 2.05
N LEU A 119 3.00 -13.97 1.45
CA LEU A 119 2.71 -12.69 0.81
C LEU A 119 1.82 -12.85 -0.43
N VAL A 120 2.09 -13.83 -1.30
CA VAL A 120 1.21 -14.17 -2.44
C VAL A 120 -0.21 -14.47 -1.96
N ASN A 121 -0.36 -15.19 -0.85
CA ASN A 121 -1.68 -15.44 -0.26
C ASN A 121 -2.35 -14.17 0.29
N VAL A 122 -1.59 -13.21 0.81
CA VAL A 122 -2.14 -11.91 1.24
C VAL A 122 -2.64 -11.12 0.04
N LEU A 123 -1.86 -11.05 -1.04
CA LEU A 123 -2.24 -10.35 -2.27
C LEU A 123 -3.56 -10.91 -2.85
N LEU A 124 -3.67 -12.24 -3.00
CA LEU A 124 -4.89 -12.90 -3.47
C LEU A 124 -6.11 -12.64 -2.58
N ARG A 125 -5.91 -12.47 -1.26
CA ARG A 125 -7.01 -12.12 -0.34
C ARG A 125 -7.43 -10.66 -0.44
N LEU A 126 -6.49 -9.76 -0.71
CA LEU A 126 -6.78 -8.34 -0.94
C LEU A 126 -7.50 -8.15 -2.28
N ASP A 127 -7.02 -8.83 -3.32
CA ASP A 127 -7.64 -8.85 -4.64
C ASP A 127 -9.13 -9.26 -4.56
N LYS A 128 -9.40 -10.38 -3.88
CA LYS A 128 -10.78 -10.81 -3.61
C LYS A 128 -11.62 -9.78 -2.85
N LYS A 129 -11.01 -8.97 -1.97
CA LYS A 129 -11.72 -7.91 -1.25
C LYS A 129 -12.01 -6.70 -2.13
N LEU A 130 -11.12 -6.36 -3.06
CA LEU A 130 -11.34 -5.32 -4.07
C LEU A 130 -12.53 -5.70 -4.95
N ILE A 131 -12.56 -6.93 -5.48
CA ILE A 131 -13.72 -7.48 -6.20
C ILE A 131 -14.98 -7.46 -5.33
N GLY A 132 -14.82 -7.71 -4.03
CA GLY A 132 -15.90 -7.73 -3.04
C GLY A 132 -16.49 -6.37 -2.66
N GLY A 133 -16.04 -5.27 -3.28
CA GLY A 133 -16.60 -3.93 -3.09
C GLY A 133 -15.86 -3.07 -2.06
N VAL A 134 -14.57 -3.33 -1.82
CA VAL A 134 -13.70 -2.33 -1.19
C VAL A 134 -13.59 -1.13 -2.15
N ASP A 135 -13.95 0.05 -1.64
CA ASP A 135 -13.80 1.30 -2.38
C ASP A 135 -12.39 1.85 -2.18
N ASP A 136 -11.51 1.53 -3.13
CA ASP A 136 -10.12 1.96 -3.14
C ASP A 136 -9.90 3.22 -4.00
N SER A 137 -10.88 4.13 -4.06
CA SER A 137 -10.78 5.36 -4.88
C SER A 137 -9.60 6.27 -4.52
N ASN A 138 -8.99 6.11 -3.34
CA ASN A 138 -7.78 6.85 -2.95
C ASN A 138 -6.48 6.03 -3.15
N GLY A 139 -6.56 4.81 -3.69
CA GLY A 139 -5.43 3.96 -4.04
C GLY A 139 -4.67 3.36 -2.86
N THR A 140 -5.24 3.37 -1.65
CA THR A 140 -4.55 2.89 -0.45
C THR A 140 -4.23 1.38 -0.53
N VAL A 141 -5.21 0.58 -0.91
CA VAL A 141 -5.09 -0.89 -0.97
C VAL A 141 -4.30 -1.31 -2.20
N GLY A 142 -4.57 -0.71 -3.36
CA GLY A 142 -3.81 -0.93 -4.60
C GLY A 142 -2.35 -0.53 -4.44
N GLY A 143 -2.07 0.61 -3.79
CA GLY A 143 -0.71 1.03 -3.46
C GLY A 143 0.04 -0.03 -2.64
N PHE A 144 -0.59 -0.54 -1.57
CA PHE A 144 -0.01 -1.61 -0.77
C PHE A 144 0.21 -2.91 -1.58
N ILE A 145 -0.69 -3.28 -2.49
CA ILE A 145 -0.50 -4.43 -3.38
C ILE A 145 0.76 -4.25 -4.23
N HIS A 146 0.92 -3.09 -4.88
CA HIS A 146 2.10 -2.81 -5.70
C HIS A 146 3.41 -2.82 -4.89
N GLU A 147 3.40 -2.28 -3.67
CA GLU A 147 4.57 -2.34 -2.77
C GLU A 147 4.97 -3.79 -2.45
N VAL A 148 4.00 -4.66 -2.16
CA VAL A 148 4.28 -6.08 -1.87
C VAL A 148 4.70 -6.84 -3.12
N VAL A 149 4.19 -6.48 -4.31
CA VAL A 149 4.68 -7.03 -5.58
C VAL A 149 6.15 -6.67 -5.78
N GLY A 150 6.54 -5.39 -5.62
CA GLY A 150 7.94 -4.98 -5.69
C GLY A 150 8.83 -5.74 -4.70
N MET A 151 8.38 -5.89 -3.46
CA MET A 151 9.05 -6.70 -2.45
C MET A 151 9.25 -8.16 -2.89
N LEU A 152 8.25 -8.79 -3.50
CA LEU A 152 8.36 -10.16 -4.01
C LEU A 152 9.34 -10.27 -5.19
N GLN A 153 9.40 -9.27 -6.06
CA GLN A 153 10.40 -9.21 -7.12
C GLN A 153 11.83 -9.15 -6.54
N GLU A 154 12.04 -8.35 -5.49
CA GLU A 154 13.32 -8.30 -4.77
C GLU A 154 13.64 -9.62 -4.06
N PHE A 155 12.64 -10.29 -3.47
CA PHE A 155 12.82 -11.62 -2.87
C PHE A 155 13.32 -12.62 -3.90
N ALA A 156 12.75 -12.62 -5.11
CA ALA A 156 13.18 -13.50 -6.20
C ALA A 156 14.62 -13.23 -6.65
N LYS A 157 15.07 -11.97 -6.65
CA LYS A 157 16.47 -11.61 -6.95
C LYS A 157 17.43 -12.09 -5.87
N LEU A 158 17.05 -11.96 -4.60
CA LEU A 158 17.89 -12.29 -3.44
C LEU A 158 17.92 -13.78 -3.11
N ASP A 159 16.82 -14.49 -3.37
CA ASP A 159 16.66 -15.93 -3.23
C ASP A 159 15.75 -16.48 -4.35
N PRO A 160 16.35 -17.04 -5.43
CA PRO A 160 15.61 -17.59 -6.56
C PRO A 160 14.62 -18.70 -6.19
N GLN A 161 14.75 -19.34 -5.02
CA GLN A 161 13.76 -20.33 -4.58
C GLN A 161 12.38 -19.70 -4.33
N CYS A 162 12.33 -18.39 -4.04
CA CYS A 162 11.09 -17.65 -3.85
C CYS A 162 10.21 -17.65 -5.11
N ILE A 163 10.80 -17.78 -6.30
CA ILE A 163 10.08 -17.83 -7.58
C ILE A 163 9.03 -18.95 -7.58
N LYS A 164 9.32 -20.08 -6.91
CA LYS A 164 8.37 -21.21 -6.79
C LYS A 164 7.03 -20.81 -6.17
N ALA A 165 7.00 -19.78 -5.32
CA ALA A 165 5.76 -19.28 -4.71
C ALA A 165 4.82 -18.65 -5.76
N PHE A 166 5.36 -18.12 -6.86
CA PHE A 166 4.60 -17.44 -7.91
C PHE A 166 3.81 -18.40 -8.79
N LYS A 167 4.15 -19.69 -8.78
CA LYS A 167 3.38 -20.75 -9.47
C LYS A 167 1.88 -20.69 -9.16
N LYS A 168 1.51 -20.24 -7.96
CA LYS A 168 0.11 -20.10 -7.56
C LYS A 168 -0.66 -19.06 -8.38
N LEU A 169 0.03 -18.09 -8.96
CA LEU A 169 -0.53 -17.01 -9.77
C LEU A 169 -0.80 -17.42 -11.22
N CYS A 170 -0.09 -18.42 -11.74
CA CYS A 170 -0.26 -18.88 -13.12
C CYS A 170 -1.73 -19.25 -13.44
N GLY A 171 -2.24 -18.72 -14.54
CA GLY A 171 -3.62 -18.96 -15.00
C GLY A 171 -4.70 -18.25 -14.18
N ARG A 172 -4.32 -17.30 -13.31
CA ARG A 172 -5.26 -16.41 -12.63
C ARG A 172 -5.22 -15.04 -13.28
N GLU A 173 -6.37 -14.39 -13.35
CA GLU A 173 -6.50 -12.98 -13.67
C GLU A 173 -6.85 -12.25 -12.37
N THR A 174 -6.07 -11.22 -12.02
CA THR A 174 -6.31 -10.39 -10.83
C THR A 174 -6.78 -8.99 -11.22
N CYS A 175 -7.34 -8.27 -10.25
CA CYS A 175 -7.71 -6.88 -10.47
C CYS A 175 -6.46 -6.05 -10.77
N PHE A 176 -6.50 -5.29 -11.86
CA PHE A 176 -5.40 -4.40 -12.24
C PHE A 176 -4.09 -5.12 -12.61
N TYR A 177 -4.14 -6.42 -12.91
CA TYR A 177 -3.04 -7.18 -13.50
C TYR A 177 -1.72 -7.14 -12.69
N TRP A 178 -1.80 -7.04 -11.37
CA TRP A 178 -0.61 -6.92 -10.51
C TRP A 178 0.25 -8.19 -10.46
N GLU A 179 -0.30 -9.33 -10.88
CA GLU A 179 0.35 -10.64 -10.94
C GLU A 179 1.32 -10.78 -12.12
N GLU A 180 1.09 -10.04 -13.22
CA GLU A 180 1.87 -10.11 -14.45
C GLU A 180 3.40 -10.04 -14.23
N PRO A 181 3.94 -9.06 -13.48
CA PRO A 181 5.39 -9.00 -13.24
C PRO A 181 5.93 -10.22 -12.49
N LEU A 182 5.14 -10.87 -11.63
CA LEU A 182 5.57 -12.06 -10.89
C LEU A 182 5.47 -13.33 -11.75
N ILE A 183 4.44 -13.42 -12.58
CA ILE A 183 4.30 -14.51 -13.56
C ILE A 183 5.45 -14.46 -14.57
N LYS A 184 5.79 -13.27 -15.07
CA LYS A 184 6.93 -13.10 -15.97
C LYS A 184 8.24 -13.63 -15.38
N ILE A 185 8.51 -13.32 -14.11
CA ILE A 185 9.69 -13.84 -13.40
C ILE A 185 9.63 -15.37 -13.27
N PHE A 186 8.45 -15.94 -13.07
CA PHE A 186 8.27 -17.39 -12.99
C PHE A 186 8.46 -18.09 -14.34
N ASP A 187 8.04 -17.49 -15.44
CA ASP A 187 8.18 -18.06 -16.78
C ASP A 187 9.62 -17.95 -17.30
N GLU A 188 10.36 -16.92 -16.88
CA GLU A 188 11.76 -16.66 -17.29
C GLU A 188 12.82 -17.35 -16.41
N GLY A 189 12.46 -17.78 -15.19
CA GLY A 189 13.38 -18.32 -14.16
C GLY A 189 13.31 -19.82 -13.97
#